data_AF-W8S9D5-F1
#
_entry.id   AF-W8S9D5-F1
#
_cell.length_a   1.000
_cell.length_b   1.000
_cell.length_c   1.000
_cell.angle_alpha   90.00
_cell.angle_beta   90.00
_cell.angle_gamma   90.00
#
_symmetry.space_group_name_H-M   'P 1'
#
loop_
_entity.id
_entity.type
_entity.pdbx_description
1 polymer ?
#
loop_
_entity_poly.entity_id
_entity_poly.type
_entity_poly.pdbx_seq_one_letter_code
_entity_poly.pdbx_strand_id
1 'polypeptide(L)'
;MRIQPHFGAFVDDAQRAEDRSVLSTYASRLARVTDHSIRTVTSGGNFHVLFLNRDEQRRAGDLVRDLVPGISPETVNEIQTLSRFTFCSVYAFSVAGGGSTYVAAIAIIRDEHPDLLRRSCIHEEVAQGLGLPNDSPAARPSIFNDDEEFALLTRHDELLLRMLYDDRLTPGMQPDEARPIVRRIAAELLGGPS
;
A
#
# COMPACT_ATOMS: atom_id res chain seq x y z
N MET A 1 1.56 -6.70 9.13
CA MET A 1 2.08 -6.67 7.74
C MET A 1 3.58 -6.97 7.66
N ARG A 2 4.00 -7.81 6.71
CA ARG A 2 5.41 -8.12 6.40
C ARG A 2 5.71 -7.74 4.94
N ILE A 3 6.45 -6.66 4.76
CA ILE A 3 6.76 -6.10 3.44
C ILE A 3 8.00 -6.79 2.87
N GLN A 4 7.90 -7.37 1.68
CA GLN A 4 9.00 -8.01 0.99
C GLN A 4 9.25 -7.32 -0.36
N PRO A 5 10.39 -6.63 -0.54
CA PRO A 5 10.76 -6.06 -1.81
C PRO A 5 11.30 -7.13 -2.76
N HIS A 6 10.93 -7.01 -4.03
CA HIS A 6 11.40 -7.82 -5.16
C HIS A 6 11.91 -6.89 -6.24
N PHE A 7 13.06 -7.21 -6.82
CA PHE A 7 13.72 -6.35 -7.78
C PHE A 7 13.93 -7.08 -9.09
N GLY A 8 13.62 -6.39 -10.19
CA GLY A 8 13.97 -6.81 -11.54
C GLY A 8 15.47 -7.07 -11.71
N ALA A 9 15.80 -7.81 -12.76
CA ALA A 9 17.17 -8.16 -13.11
C ALA A 9 18.00 -6.93 -13.49
N PHE A 10 17.35 -5.86 -13.97
CA PHE A 10 18.01 -4.64 -14.43
C PHE A 10 18.11 -3.54 -13.37
N VAL A 11 17.52 -3.73 -12.20
CA VAL A 11 17.67 -2.80 -11.07
C VAL A 11 19.06 -2.96 -10.48
N ASP A 12 19.86 -1.89 -10.47
CA ASP A 12 21.21 -1.93 -9.92
C ASP A 12 21.25 -1.99 -8.38
N ASP A 13 22.42 -2.28 -7.81
CA ASP A 13 22.57 -2.45 -6.37
C ASP A 13 22.39 -1.14 -5.57
N ALA A 14 22.64 0.01 -6.20
CA ALA A 14 22.47 1.31 -5.54
C ALA A 14 20.98 1.61 -5.35
N GLN A 15 20.19 1.45 -6.41
CA GLN A 15 18.73 1.58 -6.37
C GLN A 15 18.11 0.57 -5.41
N ARG A 16 18.53 -0.69 -5.47
CA ARG A 16 18.07 -1.74 -4.53
C ARG A 16 18.34 -1.37 -3.07
N ALA A 17 19.50 -0.79 -2.76
CA ALA A 17 19.85 -0.38 -1.41
C ALA A 17 18.99 0.81 -0.95
N GLU A 18 18.79 1.80 -1.83
CA GLU A 18 17.95 2.95 -1.56
C GLU A 18 16.49 2.55 -1.29
N ASP A 19 15.87 1.78 -2.20
CA ASP A 19 14.47 1.39 -2.09
C ASP A 19 14.20 0.54 -0.83
N ARG A 20 15.14 -0.35 -0.46
CA ARG A 20 15.07 -1.09 0.81
C ARG A 20 15.14 -0.16 2.02
N SER A 21 15.99 0.85 1.98
CA SER A 21 16.13 1.85 3.06
C SER A 21 14.86 2.68 3.22
N VAL A 22 14.28 3.14 2.10
CA VAL A 22 13.01 3.87 2.06
C VAL A 22 11.89 3.00 2.64
N LEU A 23 11.75 1.75 2.17
CA LEU A 23 10.74 0.83 2.67
C LEU A 23 10.89 0.55 4.16
N SER A 24 12.11 0.30 4.65
CA SER A 24 12.36 0.02 6.07
C SER A 24 12.02 1.21 6.97
N THR A 25 12.44 2.40 6.56
CA THR A 25 12.16 3.65 7.28
C THR A 25 10.66 3.93 7.31
N TYR A 26 10.00 3.73 6.16
CA TYR A 26 8.57 3.99 6.03
C TYR A 26 7.73 2.97 6.79
N ALA A 27 8.06 1.67 6.69
CA ALA A 27 7.45 0.61 7.49
C ALA A 27 7.50 0.92 8.99
N SER A 28 8.64 1.40 9.48
CA SER A 28 8.81 1.79 10.88
C SER A 28 7.92 2.97 11.27
N ARG A 29 7.72 3.94 10.36
CA ARG A 29 6.79 5.07 10.56
C ARG A 29 5.35 4.57 10.62
N LEU A 30 4.93 3.76 9.65
CA LEU A 30 3.57 3.20 9.59
C LEU A 30 3.27 2.34 10.81
N ALA A 31 4.21 1.52 11.28
CA ALA A 31 4.05 0.70 12.48
C ALA A 31 3.68 1.56 13.71
N ARG A 32 4.37 2.70 13.90
CA ARG A 32 4.06 3.62 15.01
C ARG A 32 2.73 4.36 14.82
N VAL A 33 2.39 4.70 13.58
CA VAL A 33 1.15 5.42 13.26
C VAL A 33 -0.06 4.52 13.48
N THR A 34 0.02 3.25 13.09
CA THR A 34 -1.12 2.33 13.11
C THR A 34 -1.21 1.47 14.37
N ASP A 35 -0.19 1.51 15.23
CA ASP A 35 0.04 0.52 16.30
C ASP A 35 -0.05 -0.95 15.81
N HIS A 36 0.21 -1.16 14.51
CA HIS A 36 0.16 -2.46 13.87
C HIS A 36 1.58 -2.97 13.59
N SER A 37 1.79 -4.28 13.70
CA SER A 37 3.11 -4.88 13.42
C SER A 37 3.42 -4.79 11.92
N ILE A 38 4.18 -3.76 11.54
CA ILE A 38 4.62 -3.51 10.16
C ILE A 38 6.16 -3.55 10.12
N ARG A 39 6.72 -4.39 9.26
CA ARG A 39 8.17 -4.54 9.10
C ARG A 39 8.54 -5.01 7.70
N THR A 40 9.77 -4.74 7.29
CA THR A 40 10.37 -5.35 6.09
C THR A 40 10.92 -6.74 6.41
N VAL A 41 10.89 -7.63 5.41
CA VAL A 41 11.42 -9.00 5.48
C VAL A 41 12.13 -9.38 4.18
N THR A 42 13.05 -10.33 4.26
CA THR A 42 13.72 -10.89 3.07
C THR A 42 12.98 -12.09 2.48
N SER A 43 12.10 -12.73 3.26
CA SER A 43 11.25 -13.86 2.85
C SER A 43 10.01 -13.95 3.74
N GLY A 44 8.97 -14.66 3.26
CA GLY A 44 7.71 -14.85 4.01
C GLY A 44 6.89 -13.57 4.16
N GLY A 45 7.07 -12.60 3.25
CA GLY A 45 6.23 -11.41 3.15
C GLY A 45 4.78 -11.76 2.85
N ASN A 46 3.88 -10.88 3.24
CA ASN A 46 2.49 -10.89 2.80
C ASN A 46 2.08 -9.55 2.16
N PHE A 47 3.04 -8.65 1.98
CA PHE A 47 2.92 -7.46 1.17
C PHE A 47 4.15 -7.44 0.27
N HIS A 48 3.97 -7.56 -1.03
CA HIS A 48 5.06 -7.65 -1.98
C HIS A 48 5.20 -6.33 -2.74
N VAL A 49 6.39 -5.76 -2.78
CA VAL A 49 6.69 -4.56 -3.58
C VAL A 49 7.61 -4.96 -4.71
N LEU A 50 7.12 -4.94 -5.94
CA LEU A 50 7.83 -5.38 -7.12
C LEU A 50 8.32 -4.15 -7.89
N PHE A 51 9.64 -3.96 -7.90
CA PHE A 51 10.32 -2.94 -8.71
C PHE A 51 10.69 -3.56 -10.05
N LEU A 52 9.92 -3.25 -11.09
CA LEU A 52 10.02 -3.89 -12.41
C LEU A 52 9.99 -2.86 -13.53
N ASN A 53 10.78 -3.07 -14.57
CA ASN A 53 10.61 -2.31 -15.81
C ASN A 53 9.41 -2.84 -16.61
N ARG A 54 9.04 -2.13 -17.67
CA ARG A 54 7.90 -2.50 -18.54
C ARG A 54 7.98 -3.94 -19.08
N ASP A 55 9.18 -4.38 -19.43
CA ASP A 55 9.40 -5.67 -20.05
C ASP A 55 9.30 -6.83 -19.04
N GLU A 56 9.77 -6.59 -17.82
CA GLU A 56 9.66 -7.51 -16.70
C GLU A 56 8.21 -7.59 -16.19
N GLN A 57 7.54 -6.44 -16.04
CA GLN A 57 6.14 -6.37 -15.64
C GLN A 57 5.21 -7.14 -16.60
N ARG A 58 5.44 -7.05 -17.92
CA ARG A 58 4.70 -7.85 -18.91
C ARG A 58 4.89 -9.36 -18.75
N ARG A 59 6.00 -9.80 -18.17
CA ARG A 59 6.35 -11.21 -17.96
C ARG A 59 6.18 -11.66 -16.50
N ALA A 60 5.64 -10.81 -15.63
CA ALA A 60 5.55 -11.05 -14.20
C ALA A 60 4.51 -12.10 -13.79
N GLY A 61 3.76 -12.69 -14.73
CA GLY A 61 2.64 -13.58 -14.42
C GLY A 61 2.99 -14.77 -13.52
N ASP A 62 4.10 -15.46 -13.79
CA ASP A 62 4.52 -16.61 -12.96
C ASP A 62 4.97 -16.16 -11.57
N LEU A 63 5.78 -15.10 -11.49
CA LEU A 63 6.19 -14.49 -10.22
C LEU A 63 4.97 -14.10 -9.36
N VAL A 64 3.98 -13.44 -9.97
CA VAL A 64 2.77 -12.99 -9.27
C VAL A 64 1.96 -14.17 -8.73
N ARG A 65 1.82 -15.26 -9.51
CA ARG A 65 1.12 -16.48 -9.06
C ARG A 65 1.86 -17.21 -7.94
N ASP A 66 3.18 -17.20 -7.97
CA ASP A 66 4.00 -17.79 -6.91
C ASP A 66 3.88 -17.00 -5.60
N LEU A 67 3.84 -15.68 -5.68
CA LEU A 67 3.70 -14.80 -4.51
C LEU A 67 2.30 -14.82 -3.90
N VAL A 68 1.25 -14.91 -4.74
CA VAL A 68 -0.15 -14.97 -4.30
C VAL A 68 -0.83 -16.19 -4.92
N PRO A 69 -0.71 -17.37 -4.28
CA PRO A 69 -1.40 -18.57 -4.73
C PRO A 69 -2.91 -18.36 -4.76
N GLY A 70 -3.53 -18.67 -5.90
CA GLY A 70 -4.97 -18.49 -6.10
C GLY A 70 -5.40 -17.11 -6.62
N ILE A 71 -4.45 -16.23 -6.98
CA ILE A 71 -4.77 -15.00 -7.72
C ILE A 71 -5.52 -15.31 -9.02
N SER A 72 -6.52 -14.48 -9.35
CA SER A 72 -7.34 -14.69 -10.55
C SER A 72 -6.55 -14.41 -11.84
N PRO A 73 -6.85 -15.13 -12.94
CA PRO A 73 -6.25 -14.84 -14.23
C PRO A 73 -6.49 -13.40 -14.71
N GLU A 74 -7.63 -12.81 -14.35
CA GLU A 74 -7.99 -11.44 -14.71
C GLU A 74 -7.05 -10.43 -14.05
N THR A 75 -6.78 -10.56 -12.75
CA THR A 75 -5.84 -9.66 -12.05
C THR A 75 -4.41 -9.88 -12.53
N VAL A 76 -4.00 -11.12 -12.83
CA VAL A 76 -2.68 -11.36 -13.43
C VAL A 76 -2.56 -10.66 -14.78
N ASN A 77 -3.58 -10.78 -15.64
CA ASN A 77 -3.60 -10.10 -16.93
C ASN A 77 -3.60 -8.57 -16.77
N GLU A 78 -4.35 -8.03 -15.82
CA GLU A 78 -4.33 -6.60 -15.49
C GLU A 78 -2.92 -6.14 -15.11
N ILE A 79 -2.28 -6.84 -14.17
CA ILE A 79 -0.89 -6.56 -13.77
C ILE A 79 0.05 -6.62 -14.97
N GLN A 80 -0.10 -7.56 -15.91
CA GLN A 80 0.75 -7.70 -17.10
C GLN A 80 0.45 -6.68 -18.21
N THR A 81 -0.76 -6.12 -18.24
CA THR A 81 -1.19 -5.17 -19.27
C THR A 81 -1.25 -3.73 -18.79
N LEU A 82 -0.94 -3.48 -17.51
CA LEU A 82 -0.90 -2.17 -16.85
C LEU A 82 -0.38 -1.07 -17.78
N SER A 83 -1.06 0.08 -17.80
CA SER A 83 -0.72 1.13 -18.77
C SER A 83 0.69 1.68 -18.53
N ARG A 84 1.36 2.08 -19.62
CA ARG A 84 2.63 2.85 -19.50
C ARG A 84 2.44 4.20 -18.80
N PHE A 85 1.20 4.66 -18.68
CA PHE A 85 0.86 5.90 -17.99
C PHE A 85 0.54 5.69 -16.50
N THR A 86 0.41 4.45 -16.04
CA THR A 86 0.20 4.13 -14.62
C THR A 86 1.55 3.99 -13.94
N PHE A 87 1.94 4.94 -13.09
CA PHE A 87 3.29 4.98 -12.50
C PHE A 87 3.54 3.83 -11.51
N CYS A 88 2.55 3.54 -10.69
CA CYS A 88 2.52 2.44 -9.74
C CYS A 88 1.07 1.96 -9.56
N SER A 89 0.90 0.77 -8.98
CA SER A 89 -0.43 0.27 -8.61
C SER A 89 -0.31 -0.80 -7.52
N VAL A 90 -1.27 -0.82 -6.58
CA VAL A 90 -1.41 -1.85 -5.55
C VAL A 90 -2.67 -2.68 -5.72
N TYR A 91 -2.51 -3.98 -5.53
CA TYR A 91 -3.55 -4.98 -5.56
C TYR A 91 -3.62 -5.65 -4.19
N ALA A 92 -4.76 -5.53 -3.50
CA ALA A 92 -4.98 -6.16 -2.21
C ALA A 92 -5.92 -7.37 -2.34
N PHE A 93 -5.58 -8.46 -1.65
CA PHE A 93 -6.27 -9.73 -1.74
C PHE A 93 -6.81 -10.15 -0.37
N SER A 94 -8.08 -10.55 -0.35
CA SER A 94 -8.75 -11.14 0.82
C SER A 94 -8.94 -12.65 0.62
N VAL A 95 -9.04 -13.42 1.70
CA VAL A 95 -9.32 -14.86 1.61
C VAL A 95 -10.73 -15.08 1.09
N ALA A 96 -10.89 -15.92 0.06
CA ALA A 96 -12.20 -16.35 -0.42
C ALA A 96 -12.98 -17.02 0.74
N GLY A 97 -14.13 -16.42 1.12
CA GLY A 97 -14.94 -16.89 2.24
C GLY A 97 -14.42 -16.54 3.65
N GLY A 98 -13.30 -15.81 3.77
CA GLY A 98 -12.62 -15.49 5.03
C GLY A 98 -12.82 -14.05 5.55
N GLY A 99 -13.74 -13.28 4.98
CA GLY A 99 -14.07 -11.91 5.41
C GLY A 99 -13.27 -10.80 4.71
N SER A 100 -13.42 -9.56 5.18
CA SER A 100 -12.85 -8.34 4.58
C SER A 100 -11.39 -8.04 4.98
N THR A 101 -10.63 -9.07 5.39
CA THR A 101 -9.25 -8.89 5.85
C THR A 101 -8.27 -9.16 4.73
N TYR A 102 -7.38 -8.21 4.46
CA TYR A 102 -6.29 -8.40 3.50
C TYR A 102 -5.28 -9.41 4.04
N VAL A 103 -5.03 -10.45 3.24
CA VAL A 103 -4.06 -11.50 3.56
C VAL A 103 -2.80 -11.40 2.73
N ALA A 104 -2.91 -10.84 1.52
CA ALA A 104 -1.79 -10.55 0.65
C ALA A 104 -2.00 -9.22 -0.08
N ALA A 105 -0.91 -8.57 -0.47
CA ALA A 105 -0.95 -7.45 -1.41
C ALA A 105 0.27 -7.47 -2.33
N ILE A 106 0.11 -6.95 -3.55
CA ILE A 106 1.16 -6.74 -4.53
C ILE A 106 1.13 -5.28 -4.96
N ALA A 107 2.20 -4.54 -4.69
CA ALA A 107 2.47 -3.23 -5.25
C ALA A 107 3.46 -3.36 -6.42
N ILE A 108 3.14 -2.80 -7.57
CA ILE A 108 4.02 -2.69 -8.72
C ILE A 108 4.52 -1.24 -8.80
N ILE A 109 5.84 -1.05 -8.83
CA ILE A 109 6.48 0.25 -8.99
C ILE A 109 7.46 0.14 -10.16
N ARG A 110 7.40 1.05 -11.12
CA ARG A 110 8.40 1.03 -12.20
C ARG A 110 9.77 1.44 -11.67
N ASP A 111 10.76 0.59 -11.93
CA ASP A 111 12.16 0.86 -11.60
C ASP A 111 12.76 2.00 -12.44
N GLU A 112 12.23 2.22 -13.65
CA GLU A 112 12.57 3.29 -14.61
C GLU A 112 12.27 4.71 -14.10
N HIS A 113 11.55 4.84 -12.98
CA HIS A 113 11.17 6.14 -12.44
C HIS A 113 12.35 6.87 -11.77
N PRO A 114 12.38 8.22 -11.85
CA PRO A 114 13.28 9.02 -11.00
C PRO A 114 13.06 8.73 -9.52
N ASP A 115 14.11 8.89 -8.71
CA ASP A 115 14.12 8.48 -7.30
C ASP A 115 12.98 9.09 -6.48
N LEU A 116 12.64 10.36 -6.69
CA LEU A 116 11.55 11.02 -5.98
C LEU A 116 10.18 10.40 -6.32
N LEU A 117 9.95 10.07 -7.59
CA LEU A 117 8.69 9.46 -8.04
C LEU A 117 8.58 8.01 -7.54
N ARG A 118 9.68 7.25 -7.60
CA ARG A 118 9.75 5.89 -7.03
C ARG A 118 9.46 5.90 -5.54
N ARG A 119 10.04 6.87 -4.81
CA ARG A 119 9.74 7.09 -3.39
C ARG A 119 8.28 7.47 -3.16
N SER A 120 7.69 8.33 -3.99
CA SER A 120 6.27 8.69 -3.90
C SER A 120 5.37 7.46 -4.05
N CYS A 121 5.63 6.64 -5.06
CA CYS A 121 4.95 5.36 -5.25
C CYS A 121 5.10 4.42 -4.06
N ILE A 122 6.28 4.33 -3.43
CA ILE A 122 6.43 3.55 -2.19
C ILE A 122 5.51 4.07 -1.09
N HIS A 123 5.40 5.40 -0.94
CA HIS A 123 4.56 6.01 0.06
C HIS A 123 3.08 5.73 -0.17
N GLU A 124 2.63 5.90 -1.40
CA GLU A 124 1.26 5.70 -1.86
C GLU A 124 0.85 4.24 -1.74
N GLU A 125 1.52 3.34 -2.47
CA GLU A 125 1.07 1.96 -2.62
C GLU A 125 1.10 1.17 -1.31
N VAL A 126 2.12 1.40 -0.48
CA VAL A 126 2.23 0.74 0.82
C VAL A 126 1.16 1.26 1.78
N ALA A 127 0.81 2.55 1.73
CA ALA A 127 -0.26 3.08 2.58
C ALA A 127 -1.65 2.66 2.09
N GLN A 128 -1.90 2.68 0.78
CA GLN A 128 -3.19 2.25 0.23
C GLN A 128 -3.44 0.76 0.47
N GLY A 129 -2.42 -0.08 0.33
CA GLY A 129 -2.53 -1.50 0.63
C GLY A 129 -2.69 -1.83 2.12
N LEU A 130 -2.64 -0.85 3.04
CA LEU A 130 -3.10 -0.99 4.42
C LEU A 130 -4.62 -0.86 4.59
N GLY A 131 -5.37 -0.52 3.53
CA GLY A 131 -6.84 -0.48 3.54
C GLY A 131 -7.48 0.91 3.37
N LEU A 132 -6.70 1.93 2.98
CA LEU A 132 -7.22 3.23 2.55
C LEU A 132 -7.03 3.38 1.04
N PRO A 133 -7.92 2.80 0.21
CA PRO A 133 -7.88 3.03 -1.23
C PRO A 133 -8.12 4.52 -1.55
N ASN A 134 -7.69 4.92 -2.74
CA ASN A 134 -7.85 6.26 -3.28
C ASN A 134 -9.32 6.53 -3.68
N ASP A 135 -10.16 6.81 -2.69
CA ASP A 135 -11.61 6.78 -2.84
C ASP A 135 -12.29 8.17 -2.83
N SER A 136 -11.57 9.24 -2.48
CA SER A 136 -12.22 10.55 -2.26
C SER A 136 -11.34 11.77 -2.58
N PRO A 137 -11.72 12.61 -3.55
CA PRO A 137 -11.03 13.87 -3.85
C PRO A 137 -11.17 14.90 -2.71
N ALA A 138 -12.05 14.66 -1.73
CA ALA A 138 -12.21 15.52 -0.56
C ALA A 138 -11.17 15.24 0.54
N ALA A 139 -10.42 14.13 0.45
CA ALA A 139 -9.33 13.83 1.37
C ALA A 139 -8.14 14.74 1.03
N ARG A 140 -8.12 15.97 1.53
CA ARG A 140 -7.00 16.92 1.34
C ARG A 140 -6.54 17.47 2.69
N PRO A 141 -5.22 17.58 2.93
CA PRO A 141 -4.09 17.14 2.08
C PRO A 141 -3.89 15.61 2.18
N SER A 142 -3.70 14.88 1.09
CA SER A 142 -3.58 13.41 1.15
C SER A 142 -2.83 12.82 -0.03
N ILE A 143 -2.22 11.64 0.17
CA ILE A 143 -1.77 10.74 -0.91
C ILE A 143 -2.85 9.71 -1.30
N PHE A 144 -4.03 9.79 -0.69
CA PHE A 144 -5.22 8.99 -1.00
C PHE A 144 -6.22 9.78 -1.87
N ASN A 145 -5.73 10.80 -2.59
CA ASN A 145 -6.49 11.49 -3.63
C ASN A 145 -5.72 11.41 -4.96
N ASP A 146 -6.44 11.34 -6.08
CA ASP A 146 -5.89 11.22 -7.44
C ASP A 146 -5.26 12.53 -7.99
N ASP A 147 -5.07 13.55 -7.16
CA ASP A 147 -4.59 14.87 -7.61
C ASP A 147 -3.05 14.98 -7.64
N GLU A 148 -2.33 13.94 -7.20
CA GLU A 148 -0.85 13.86 -7.13
C GLU A 148 -0.17 15.07 -6.43
N GLU A 149 -0.91 15.80 -5.59
CA GLU A 149 -0.45 17.05 -4.98
C GLU A 149 0.68 16.84 -3.95
N PHE A 150 0.70 15.66 -3.30
CA PHE A 150 1.64 15.33 -2.24
C PHE A 150 2.46 14.09 -2.60
N ALA A 151 3.78 14.26 -2.66
CA ALA A 151 4.69 13.16 -2.97
C ALA A 151 4.93 12.21 -1.79
N LEU A 152 4.53 12.55 -0.56
CA LEU A 152 4.86 11.78 0.65
C LEU A 152 3.70 11.83 1.65
N LEU A 153 3.60 10.77 2.46
CA LEU A 153 2.60 10.63 3.53
C LEU A 153 2.49 11.88 4.40
N THR A 154 1.31 12.51 4.36
CA THR A 154 0.98 13.73 5.09
C THR A 154 0.54 13.42 6.52
N ARG A 155 0.39 14.47 7.35
CA ARG A 155 -0.19 14.32 8.69
C ARG A 155 -1.65 13.86 8.63
N HIS A 156 -2.42 14.31 7.65
CA HIS A 156 -3.82 13.90 7.51
C HIS A 156 -3.91 12.41 7.20
N ASP A 157 -3.05 11.90 6.31
CA ASP A 157 -2.98 10.45 6.01
C ASP A 157 -2.66 9.62 7.24
N GLU A 158 -1.74 10.08 8.09
CA GLU A 158 -1.44 9.39 9.35
C GLU A 158 -2.66 9.33 10.28
N LEU A 159 -3.50 10.38 10.32
CA LEU A 159 -4.72 10.38 11.11
C LEU A 159 -5.75 9.39 10.54
N LEU A 160 -5.89 9.34 9.22
CA LEU A 160 -6.76 8.37 8.56
C LEU A 160 -6.32 6.93 8.87
N LEU A 161 -5.02 6.64 8.78
CA LEU A 161 -4.46 5.34 9.13
C LEU A 161 -4.64 4.99 10.61
N ARG A 162 -4.44 5.95 11.52
CA ARG A 162 -4.73 5.77 12.95
C ARG A 162 -6.19 5.40 13.19
N MET A 163 -7.11 6.08 12.53
CA MET A 163 -8.53 5.78 12.66
C MET A 163 -8.87 4.40 12.12
N LEU A 164 -8.34 4.02 10.95
CA LEU A 164 -8.61 2.73 10.33
C LEU A 164 -8.14 1.55 11.20
N TYR A 165 -7.02 1.71 11.90
CA TYR A 165 -6.42 0.69 12.76
C TYR A 165 -6.80 0.81 14.25
N ASP A 166 -7.73 1.69 14.59
CA ASP A 166 -8.24 1.81 15.96
C ASP A 166 -9.02 0.54 16.35
N ASP A 167 -8.74 -0.03 17.53
CA ASP A 167 -9.34 -1.28 18.03
C ASP A 167 -10.88 -1.26 18.10
N ARG A 168 -11.50 -0.07 18.06
CA ARG A 168 -12.96 0.08 18.01
C ARG A 168 -13.55 -0.26 16.64
N LEU A 169 -12.73 -0.36 15.60
CA LEU A 169 -13.13 -0.79 14.27
C LEU A 169 -12.73 -2.24 14.04
N THR A 170 -13.62 -3.00 13.38
CA THR A 170 -13.32 -4.36 12.96
C THR A 170 -13.60 -4.55 11.47
N PRO A 171 -12.79 -5.31 10.73
CA PRO A 171 -13.05 -5.61 9.33
C PRO A 171 -14.47 -6.18 9.12
N GLY A 172 -15.18 -5.66 8.12
CA GLY A 172 -16.54 -6.08 7.77
C GLY A 172 -17.67 -5.25 8.40
N MET A 173 -17.36 -4.29 9.28
CA MET A 173 -18.35 -3.32 9.75
C MET A 173 -19.03 -2.60 8.58
N GLN A 174 -20.35 -2.40 8.69
CA GLN A 174 -21.08 -1.63 7.69
C GLN A 174 -20.80 -0.12 7.86
N PRO A 175 -20.89 0.68 6.79
CA PRO A 175 -20.62 2.12 6.88
C PRO A 175 -21.42 2.85 7.95
N ASP A 176 -22.71 2.51 8.14
CA ASP A 176 -23.57 3.16 9.14
C ASP A 176 -23.21 2.76 10.59
N GLU A 177 -22.64 1.57 10.79
CA GLU A 177 -22.12 1.11 12.08
C GLU A 177 -20.78 1.79 12.41
N ALA A 178 -19.87 1.85 11.43
CA ALA A 178 -18.55 2.44 11.60
C ALA A 178 -18.60 3.98 11.74
N ARG A 179 -19.50 4.66 11.03
CA ARG A 179 -19.58 6.13 10.96
C ARG A 179 -19.62 6.84 12.33
N PRO A 180 -20.47 6.47 13.30
CA PRO A 180 -20.46 7.09 14.63
C PRO A 180 -19.16 6.82 15.41
N ILE A 181 -18.54 5.65 15.21
CA ILE A 181 -17.26 5.28 15.86
C ILE A 181 -16.13 6.14 15.28
N VAL A 182 -15.99 6.18 13.95
CA VAL A 182 -14.99 6.98 13.23
C VAL A 182 -15.08 8.46 13.61
N ARG A 183 -16.30 9.02 13.73
CA ARG A 183 -16.47 10.42 14.17
C ARG A 183 -15.94 10.67 15.58
N ARG A 184 -16.11 9.71 16.49
CA ARG A 184 -15.59 9.82 17.86
C ARG A 184 -14.07 9.74 17.87
N ILE A 185 -13.48 8.77 17.16
CA ILE A 185 -12.03 8.65 17.01
C ILE A 185 -11.45 9.94 16.42
N ALA A 186 -12.05 10.47 15.35
CA ALA A 186 -11.63 11.71 14.71
C ALA A 186 -11.63 12.90 15.68
N ALA A 187 -12.68 13.05 16.49
CA ALA A 187 -12.76 14.10 17.49
C ALA A 187 -11.64 13.96 18.53
N GLU A 188 -11.39 12.75 19.05
CA GLU A 188 -10.31 12.50 20.02
C GLU A 188 -8.92 12.83 19.43
N LEU A 189 -8.65 12.41 18.20
CA LEU A 189 -7.37 12.65 17.52
C LEU A 189 -7.12 14.12 17.17
N LEU A 190 -8.18 14.88 16.90
CA LEU A 190 -8.10 16.32 16.64
C LEU A 190 -8.10 17.16 17.93
N GLY A 191 -8.19 16.52 19.11
CA GLY A 191 -8.25 17.18 20.41
C GLY A 191 -9.65 17.68 20.73
N GLY A 192 -10.62 16.74 20.83
CA GLY A 192 -12.06 16.98 21.01
C GLY A 192 -12.41 18.06 22.03
N PRO A 193 -13.62 18.65 21.97
CA PRO A 193 -13.93 19.91 22.64
C PRO A 193 -13.55 19.84 24.12
N SER A 194 -12.73 20.80 24.52
CA SER A 194 -12.54 21.19 25.92
C SER A 194 -13.86 21.48 26.60
#